data_AF-A0A937VQA3-F1
#
_entry.id   AF-A0A937VQA3-F1
#
_cell.length_a   1.000
_cell.length_b   1.000
_cell.length_c   1.000
_cell.angle_alpha   90.00
_cell.angle_beta   90.00
_cell.angle_gamma   90.00
#
_symmetry.space_group_name_H-M   'P 1'
#
loop_
_entity.id
_entity.type
_entity.pdbx_description
1 polymer ?
#
loop_
_entity_poly.entity_id
_entity_poly.type
_entity_poly.pdbx_seq_one_letter_code
_entity_poly.pdbx_strand_id
1 'polypeptide(L)'
;MRGATARRMRLTKRDGRAFDSYRSCLDWLFARHRFVMKPGLERVERLLEAAGRPDRAFRIVHVAGTNGKGSTSTMIARVLTEHGLRTGLYTSPHVVDFTERITVDGAPIPPPTVLEIVERLKPAADEIEATFFEIVTAAAAVHFAERGADLVVAEVGLGGRLDATNALDSALSVITRIALDHTDVLGG
;
A
#
# COMPACT_ATOMS: atom_id res chain seq x y z
N MET A 1 11.70 -14.55 -26.98
CA MET A 1 12.87 -14.71 -26.10
C MET A 1 13.15 -13.41 -25.37
N ARG A 2 12.92 -13.40 -24.04
CA ARG A 2 13.71 -12.75 -22.98
C ARG A 2 12.87 -12.83 -21.70
N GLY A 3 13.14 -13.87 -20.92
CA GLY A 3 12.57 -14.04 -19.59
C GLY A 3 13.18 -13.01 -18.65
N ALA A 4 12.33 -12.19 -18.03
CA ALA A 4 12.70 -11.42 -16.85
C ALA A 4 12.54 -12.35 -15.64
N THR A 5 13.64 -12.96 -15.21
CA THR A 5 13.70 -13.71 -13.96
C THR A 5 13.51 -12.73 -12.81
N ALA A 6 12.37 -12.80 -12.12
CA ALA A 6 12.13 -12.07 -10.88
C ALA A 6 13.21 -12.48 -9.86
N ARG A 7 14.20 -11.59 -9.69
CA ARG A 7 15.33 -11.80 -8.80
C ARG A 7 14.82 -11.59 -7.37
N ARG A 8 14.56 -12.68 -6.65
CA ARG A 8 14.17 -12.67 -5.22
C ARG A 8 15.26 -11.90 -4.45
N MET A 9 15.01 -10.63 -4.12
CA MET A 9 15.97 -9.76 -3.43
C MET A 9 16.09 -10.22 -1.98
N ARG A 10 17.26 -10.74 -1.61
CA ARG A 10 17.61 -11.08 -0.23
C ARG A 10 18.09 -9.82 0.47
N LEU A 11 17.22 -9.19 1.24
CA LEU A 11 17.65 -8.39 2.38
C LEU A 11 18.30 -9.34 3.38
N THR A 12 19.46 -8.96 3.91
CA THR A 12 20.27 -9.76 4.83
C THR A 12 19.43 -10.21 6.03
N LYS A 13 19.29 -11.52 6.22
CA LYS A 13 18.64 -12.11 7.41
C LYS A 13 19.37 -11.60 8.66
N ARG A 14 18.69 -10.81 9.48
CA ARG A 14 19.02 -10.68 10.90
C ARG A 14 18.50 -11.95 11.58
N ASP A 15 19.35 -12.59 12.37
CA ASP A 15 18.94 -13.73 13.18
C ASP A 15 17.99 -13.25 14.28
N GLY A 16 16.74 -13.74 14.24
CA GLY A 16 15.65 -13.42 15.17
C GLY A 16 14.43 -12.87 14.44
N ARG A 17 13.26 -13.49 14.68
CA ARG A 17 12.00 -12.92 14.18
C ARG A 17 11.71 -11.61 14.91
N ALA A 18 11.31 -10.58 14.17
CA ALA A 18 10.94 -9.30 14.77
C ALA A 18 9.55 -9.30 15.43
N PHE A 19 8.73 -10.31 15.10
CA PHE A 19 7.38 -10.50 15.61
C PHE A 19 7.13 -11.97 15.94
N ASP A 20 6.46 -12.23 17.06
CA ASP A 20 6.15 -13.58 17.50
C ASP A 20 4.91 -14.17 16.79
N SER A 21 4.03 -13.29 16.28
CA SER A 21 2.79 -13.69 15.59
C SER A 21 2.25 -12.58 14.67
N TYR A 22 1.31 -12.94 13.78
CA TYR A 22 0.53 -11.97 12.99
C TYR A 22 -0.16 -10.92 13.87
N ARG A 23 -0.73 -11.34 15.02
CA ARG A 23 -1.36 -10.43 15.98
C ARG A 23 -0.37 -9.40 16.51
N SER A 24 0.81 -9.83 16.97
CA SER A 24 1.84 -8.90 17.47
C SER A 24 2.35 -7.92 16.39
N CYS A 25 2.38 -8.36 15.13
CA CYS A 25 2.69 -7.50 13.98
C CYS A 25 1.61 -6.45 13.76
N LEU A 26 0.32 -6.84 13.80
CA LEU A 26 -0.78 -5.89 13.71
C LEU A 26 -0.79 -4.92 14.89
N ASP A 27 -0.59 -5.38 16.12
CA ASP A 27 -0.53 -4.51 17.30
C ASP A 27 0.57 -3.46 17.15
N TRP A 28 1.75 -3.84 16.64
CA TRP A 28 2.85 -2.93 16.34
C TRP A 28 2.52 -1.93 15.21
N LEU A 29 1.79 -2.36 14.17
CA LEU A 29 1.31 -1.47 13.11
C LEU A 29 0.30 -0.47 13.68
N PHE A 30 -0.73 -0.94 14.37
CA PHE A 30 -1.80 -0.09 14.90
C PHE A 30 -1.33 0.86 16.01
N ALA A 31 -0.28 0.53 16.75
CA ALA A 31 0.35 1.47 17.68
C ALA A 31 0.86 2.74 16.96
N ARG A 32 1.19 2.66 15.67
CA ARG A 32 1.63 3.79 14.83
C ARG A 32 0.48 4.60 14.23
N HIS A 33 -0.76 4.20 14.48
CA HIS A 33 -1.95 4.98 14.13
C HIS A 33 -2.11 6.23 15.01
N ARG A 34 -1.43 6.26 16.17
CA ARG A 34 -1.44 7.35 17.15
C ARG A 34 -0.60 8.57 16.77
N PHE A 35 0.24 8.46 15.75
CA PHE A 35 0.95 9.63 15.24
C PHE A 35 -0.03 10.46 14.42
N VAL A 36 -0.22 11.72 14.84
CA VAL A 36 -0.84 12.79 14.05
C VAL A 36 -0.34 12.66 12.62
N MET A 37 -1.24 12.73 11.62
CA MET A 37 -0.85 12.74 10.22
C MET A 37 0.40 13.60 10.05
N LYS A 38 1.48 12.97 9.58
CA LYS A 38 2.73 13.66 9.25
C LYS A 38 2.71 13.81 7.73
N PRO A 39 2.23 14.93 7.17
CA PRO A 39 2.19 15.10 5.72
C PRO A 39 3.63 15.06 5.17
N GLY A 40 3.82 14.44 4.02
CA GLY A 40 5.14 14.32 3.38
C GLY A 40 5.33 12.95 2.72
N LEU A 41 6.14 12.90 1.68
CA LEU A 41 6.41 11.67 0.92
C LEU A 41 7.75 11.04 1.31
N GLU A 42 8.61 11.76 2.01
CA GLU A 42 10.00 11.36 2.21
C GLU A 42 10.13 10.02 2.96
N ARG A 43 9.26 9.76 3.94
CA ARG A 43 9.30 8.50 4.71
C ARG A 43 8.84 7.31 3.89
N VAL A 44 7.74 7.44 3.15
CA VAL A 44 7.27 6.34 2.28
C VAL A 44 8.24 6.09 1.13
N GLU A 45 8.85 7.13 0.56
CA GLU A 45 9.91 6.97 -0.44
C GLU A 45 11.11 6.20 0.12
N ARG A 46 11.55 6.51 1.35
CA ARG A 46 12.62 5.75 2.01
C ARG A 46 12.24 4.28 2.25
N LEU A 47 10.98 3.98 2.57
CA LEU A 47 10.52 2.59 2.68
C LEU A 47 10.52 1.87 1.34
N LEU A 48 10.07 2.54 0.28
CA LEU A 48 10.08 1.99 -1.08
C LEU A 48 11.52 1.75 -1.57
N GLU A 49 12.45 2.67 -1.31
CA GLU A 49 13.88 2.48 -1.62
C GLU A 49 14.47 1.30 -0.82
N ALA A 50 14.19 1.20 0.48
CA ALA A 50 14.63 0.07 1.30
C ALA A 50 14.05 -1.28 0.80
N ALA A 51 12.86 -1.25 0.20
CA ALA A 51 12.23 -2.40 -0.43
C ALA A 51 12.72 -2.69 -1.86
N GLY A 52 13.61 -1.87 -2.43
CA GLY A 52 14.14 -2.05 -3.78
C GLY A 52 13.24 -1.51 -4.89
N ARG A 53 12.43 -0.49 -4.61
CA ARG A 53 11.50 0.16 -5.54
C ARG A 53 10.50 -0.79 -6.22
N PRO A 54 9.73 -1.56 -5.43
CA PRO A 54 8.74 -2.49 -5.95
C PRO A 54 7.63 -1.79 -6.75
N ASP A 55 7.37 -0.52 -6.46
CA ASP A 55 6.43 0.36 -7.17
C ASP A 55 6.72 0.49 -8.68
N ARG A 56 7.96 0.21 -9.12
CA ARG A 56 8.34 0.29 -10.54
C ARG A 56 7.96 -0.95 -11.36
N ALA A 57 7.42 -1.99 -10.72
CA ALA A 57 7.08 -3.25 -11.38
C ALA A 57 5.68 -3.27 -12.01
N PHE A 58 4.84 -2.27 -11.73
CA PHE A 58 3.45 -2.21 -12.15
C PHE A 58 3.01 -0.78 -12.48
N ARG A 59 1.87 -0.64 -13.17
CA ARG A 59 1.24 0.67 -13.43
C ARG A 59 0.16 0.97 -12.39
N ILE A 60 -0.18 2.24 -12.21
CA ILE A 60 -1.11 2.65 -11.14
C ILE A 60 -2.25 3.50 -11.69
N VAL A 61 -3.47 3.16 -11.25
CA VAL A 61 -4.65 4.01 -11.31
C VAL A 61 -4.92 4.53 -9.92
N HIS A 62 -4.84 5.84 -9.74
CA HIS A 62 -4.96 6.49 -8.45
C HIS A 62 -6.37 7.06 -8.29
N VAL A 63 -7.04 6.77 -7.18
CA VAL A 63 -8.44 7.16 -6.96
C VAL A 63 -8.54 8.06 -5.73
N ALA A 64 -8.77 9.35 -5.96
CA ALA A 64 -8.91 10.39 -4.95
C ALA A 64 -10.35 10.93 -4.89
N GLY A 65 -10.66 11.71 -3.86
CA GLY A 65 -11.98 12.34 -3.68
C GLY A 65 -12.53 12.16 -2.27
N THR A 66 -13.64 12.82 -1.98
CA THR A 66 -14.28 12.77 -0.66
C THR A 66 -15.05 11.46 -0.49
N ASN A 67 -15.98 11.18 -1.42
CA ASN A 67 -16.87 10.02 -1.34
C ASN A 67 -16.76 9.13 -2.59
N GLY A 68 -16.99 7.82 -2.39
CA GLY A 68 -17.07 6.85 -3.48
C GLY A 68 -15.74 6.32 -4.00
N LYS A 69 -14.61 6.66 -3.35
CA LYS A 69 -13.27 6.16 -3.69
C LYS A 69 -13.21 4.64 -3.67
N GLY A 70 -13.41 4.00 -2.51
CA GLY A 70 -13.39 2.54 -2.39
C GLY A 70 -14.28 1.81 -3.38
N SER A 71 -15.53 2.26 -3.59
CA SER A 71 -16.44 1.66 -4.58
C SER A 71 -15.92 1.79 -6.01
N THR A 72 -15.43 2.98 -6.38
CA THR A 72 -14.85 3.24 -7.70
C THR A 72 -13.59 2.39 -7.91
N SER A 73 -12.70 2.34 -6.93
CA SER A 73 -11.49 1.52 -6.97
C SER A 73 -11.81 0.05 -7.16
N THR A 74 -12.81 -0.45 -6.43
CA THR A 74 -13.26 -1.84 -6.52
C THR A 74 -13.84 -2.14 -7.91
N MET A 75 -14.70 -1.27 -8.44
CA MET A 75 -15.27 -1.44 -9.78
C MET A 75 -14.21 -1.47 -10.86
N ILE A 76 -13.26 -0.52 -10.82
CA ILE A 76 -12.14 -0.47 -11.77
C ILE A 76 -11.31 -1.76 -11.69
N ALA A 77 -10.91 -2.17 -10.49
CA ALA A 77 -10.08 -3.35 -10.31
C ALA A 77 -10.78 -4.61 -10.85
N ARG A 78 -12.08 -4.76 -10.58
CA ARG A 78 -12.87 -5.91 -11.02
C ARG A 78 -13.01 -5.96 -12.55
N VAL A 79 -13.21 -4.83 -13.21
CA VAL A 79 -13.24 -4.74 -14.68
C VAL A 79 -11.89 -5.13 -15.28
N LEU A 80 -10.78 -4.67 -14.71
CA LEU A 80 -9.44 -4.99 -15.20
C LEU A 80 -9.10 -6.48 -15.02
N THR A 81 -9.46 -7.08 -13.87
CA THR A 81 -9.31 -8.53 -13.65
C THR A 81 -10.13 -9.34 -14.65
N GLU A 82 -11.40 -8.97 -14.89
CA GLU A 82 -12.25 -9.65 -15.89
C GLU A 82 -11.74 -9.48 -17.34
N HIS A 83 -11.02 -8.38 -17.61
CA HIS A 83 -10.30 -8.18 -18.88
C HIS A 83 -9.01 -9.03 -18.98
N GLY A 84 -8.64 -9.78 -17.93
CA GLY A 84 -7.49 -10.67 -17.92
C GLY A 84 -6.17 -10.03 -17.50
N LEU A 85 -6.20 -8.81 -16.93
CA LEU A 85 -5.02 -8.22 -16.29
C LEU A 85 -4.89 -8.71 -14.86
N ARG A 86 -3.65 -8.99 -14.44
CA ARG A 86 -3.37 -9.26 -13.04
C ARG A 86 -3.46 -7.97 -12.24
N THR A 87 -4.50 -7.84 -11.43
CA THR A 87 -4.88 -6.53 -10.89
C THR A 87 -4.73 -6.49 -9.38
N GLY A 88 -3.93 -5.55 -8.88
CA GLY A 88 -3.88 -5.22 -7.46
C GLY A 88 -4.93 -4.17 -7.09
N LEU A 89 -5.44 -4.25 -5.88
CA LEU A 89 -6.33 -3.24 -5.29
C LEU A 89 -5.83 -2.89 -3.89
N TYR A 90 -5.61 -1.59 -3.66
CA TYR A 90 -5.26 -1.04 -2.35
C TYR A 90 -6.37 -0.08 -1.87
N THR A 91 -7.02 -0.40 -0.75
CA THR A 91 -8.17 0.34 -0.20
C THR A 91 -8.06 0.63 1.29
N SER A 92 -8.82 1.62 1.75
CA SER A 92 -8.89 1.99 3.16
C SER A 92 -10.19 2.71 3.55
N PRO A 93 -10.66 2.57 4.82
CA PRO A 93 -10.24 1.59 5.82
C PRO A 93 -10.70 0.16 5.45
N HIS A 94 -10.29 -0.86 6.22
CA HIS A 94 -10.92 -2.18 6.17
C HIS A 94 -12.19 -2.20 7.02
N VAL A 95 -13.04 -3.20 6.80
CA VAL A 95 -14.29 -3.39 7.56
C VAL A 95 -14.11 -4.44 8.65
N VAL A 96 -13.56 -5.61 8.33
CA VAL A 96 -13.43 -6.73 9.30
C VAL A 96 -11.97 -7.10 9.53
N ASP A 97 -11.21 -7.31 8.47
CA ASP A 97 -9.82 -7.78 8.54
C ASP A 97 -8.85 -6.86 7.81
N PHE A 98 -7.67 -6.64 8.39
CA PHE A 98 -6.59 -5.84 7.80
C PHE A 98 -6.25 -6.26 6.37
N THR A 99 -6.31 -7.56 6.07
CA THR A 99 -5.96 -8.11 4.75
C THR A 99 -6.87 -7.63 3.63
N GLU A 100 -8.08 -7.16 3.93
CA GLU A 100 -9.00 -6.56 2.95
C GLU A 100 -8.41 -5.34 2.24
N ARG A 101 -7.47 -4.65 2.91
CA ARG A 101 -6.82 -3.46 2.35
C ARG A 101 -6.02 -3.78 1.09
N ILE A 102 -5.47 -4.99 0.96
CA ILE A 102 -4.51 -5.34 -0.09
C ILE A 102 -4.99 -6.63 -0.75
N THR A 103 -5.47 -6.53 -1.98
CA THR A 103 -5.94 -7.71 -2.73
C THR A 103 -5.30 -7.81 -4.11
N VAL A 104 -5.14 -9.03 -4.62
CA VAL A 104 -4.73 -9.30 -6.00
C VAL A 104 -5.74 -10.23 -6.62
N ASP A 105 -6.32 -9.83 -7.76
CA ASP A 105 -7.41 -10.54 -8.44
C ASP A 105 -8.59 -10.84 -7.50
N GLY A 106 -8.88 -9.89 -6.58
CA GLY A 106 -9.93 -10.01 -5.57
C GLY A 106 -9.59 -10.88 -4.36
N ALA A 107 -8.42 -11.54 -4.34
CA ALA A 107 -7.98 -12.34 -3.20
C ALA A 107 -7.16 -11.50 -2.20
N PRO A 108 -7.55 -11.43 -0.91
CA PRO A 108 -6.80 -10.73 0.12
C PRO A 108 -5.37 -11.27 0.33
N ILE A 109 -4.46 -10.39 0.72
CA ILE A 109 -3.09 -10.76 1.13
C ILE A 109 -3.15 -11.77 2.29
N PRO A 110 -2.40 -12.90 2.24
CA PRO A 110 -2.40 -13.84 3.36
C PRO A 110 -1.74 -13.25 4.62
N PRO A 111 -2.27 -13.51 5.84
CA PRO A 111 -1.65 -13.03 7.09
C PRO A 111 -0.16 -13.39 7.26
N PRO A 112 0.31 -14.59 6.88
CA PRO A 112 1.75 -14.90 6.93
C PRO A 112 2.58 -14.02 5.97
N THR A 113 2.02 -13.62 4.83
CA THR A 113 2.67 -12.72 3.88
C THR A 113 2.73 -11.29 4.41
N VAL A 114 1.68 -10.81 5.10
CA VAL A 114 1.73 -9.53 5.82
C VAL A 114 2.89 -9.54 6.82
N LEU A 115 2.96 -10.58 7.65
CA LEU A 115 4.01 -10.73 8.67
C LEU A 115 5.41 -10.67 8.04
N GLU A 116 5.67 -11.47 7.00
CA GLU A 116 6.96 -11.52 6.31
C GLU A 116 7.37 -10.16 5.72
N ILE A 117 6.45 -9.47 5.04
CA ILE A 117 6.73 -8.18 4.40
C ILE A 117 6.97 -7.09 5.45
N VAL A 118 6.12 -7.01 6.48
CA VAL A 118 6.25 -5.98 7.52
C VAL A 118 7.54 -6.21 8.33
N GLU A 119 7.91 -7.45 8.59
CA GLU A 119 9.16 -7.81 9.25
C GLU A 119 10.39 -7.34 8.45
N ARG A 120 10.37 -7.45 7.12
CA ARG A 120 11.41 -6.91 6.23
C ARG A 120 11.49 -5.38 6.26
N LEU A 121 10.35 -4.70 6.35
CA LEU A 121 10.27 -3.24 6.37
C LEU A 121 10.58 -2.63 7.75
N LYS A 122 10.38 -3.41 8.82
CA LYS A 122 10.46 -2.95 10.21
C LYS A 122 11.73 -2.15 10.54
N PRO A 123 12.95 -2.57 10.16
CA PRO A 123 14.16 -1.82 10.51
C PRO A 123 14.17 -0.40 9.93
N ALA A 124 13.82 -0.26 8.65
CA ALA A 124 13.73 1.05 8.00
C ALA A 124 12.56 1.87 8.55
N ALA A 125 11.43 1.23 8.84
CA ALA A 125 10.26 1.88 9.42
C ALA A 125 10.53 2.45 10.82
N ASP A 126 11.26 1.73 11.67
CA ASP A 126 11.65 2.20 13.00
C ASP A 126 12.66 3.36 12.91
N GLU A 127 13.64 3.28 12.01
CA GLU A 127 14.66 4.32 11.84
C GLU A 127 14.06 5.69 11.48
N ILE A 128 13.02 5.69 10.65
CA ILE A 128 12.42 6.92 10.12
C ILE A 128 11.13 7.31 10.82
N GLU A 129 10.76 6.57 11.87
CA GLU A 129 9.49 6.69 12.57
C GLU A 129 8.29 6.72 11.63
N ALA A 130 8.26 5.76 10.70
CA ALA A 130 7.19 5.65 9.69
C ALA A 130 5.82 5.46 10.35
N THR A 131 4.82 6.12 9.79
CA THR A 131 3.43 6.00 10.20
C THR A 131 2.81 4.69 9.73
N PHE A 132 1.65 4.35 10.29
CA PHE A 132 0.87 3.18 9.85
C PHE A 132 0.64 3.17 8.33
N PHE A 133 0.15 4.28 7.76
CA PHE A 133 -0.21 4.34 6.34
C PHE A 133 1.01 4.21 5.42
N GLU A 134 2.15 4.81 5.79
CA GLU A 134 3.39 4.70 5.01
C GLU A 134 3.90 3.26 4.96
N ILE A 135 3.85 2.54 6.08
CA ILE A 135 4.26 1.12 6.15
C ILE A 135 3.31 0.24 5.34
N VAL A 136 2.00 0.44 5.47
CA VAL A 136 1.00 -0.34 4.74
C VAL A 136 1.11 -0.09 3.23
N THR A 137 1.36 1.15 2.80
CA THR A 137 1.56 1.50 1.39
C THR A 137 2.77 0.78 0.82
N ALA A 138 3.91 0.80 1.53
CA ALA A 138 5.11 0.08 1.11
C ALA A 138 4.88 -1.44 1.10
N ALA A 139 4.17 -1.99 2.09
CA ALA A 139 3.85 -3.41 2.15
C ALA A 139 2.93 -3.85 1.00
N ALA A 140 1.95 -3.03 0.63
CA ALA A 140 1.09 -3.25 -0.53
C ALA A 140 1.91 -3.29 -1.82
N ALA A 141 2.80 -2.31 -2.02
CA ALA A 141 3.67 -2.26 -3.20
C ALA A 141 4.57 -3.50 -3.32
N VAL A 142 5.19 -3.95 -2.20
CA VAL A 142 5.96 -5.21 -2.17
C VAL A 142 5.09 -6.40 -2.58
N HIS A 143 3.89 -6.51 -2.01
CA HIS A 143 3.00 -7.62 -2.33
C HIS A 143 2.59 -7.63 -3.80
N PHE A 144 2.19 -6.48 -4.36
CA PHE A 144 1.79 -6.39 -5.77
C PHE A 144 2.93 -6.76 -6.72
N ALA A 145 4.14 -6.29 -6.45
CA ALA A 145 5.33 -6.64 -7.23
C ALA A 145 5.63 -8.14 -7.16
N GLU A 146 5.59 -8.74 -5.96
CA GLU A 146 5.84 -10.18 -5.77
C GLU A 146 4.76 -11.08 -6.37
N ARG A 147 3.53 -10.58 -6.48
CA ARG A 147 2.42 -11.25 -7.18
C ARG A 147 2.43 -11.00 -8.68
N GLY A 148 3.28 -10.10 -9.18
CA GLY A 148 3.36 -9.78 -10.61
C GLY A 148 2.10 -9.08 -11.12
N ALA A 149 1.57 -8.12 -10.37
CA ALA A 149 0.47 -7.28 -10.83
C ALA A 149 0.89 -6.48 -12.08
N ASP A 150 0.02 -6.41 -13.08
CA ASP A 150 0.20 -5.57 -14.27
C ASP A 150 -0.20 -4.11 -13.97
N LEU A 151 -1.26 -3.96 -13.18
CA LEU A 151 -1.86 -2.69 -12.81
C LEU A 151 -2.41 -2.74 -11.39
N VAL A 152 -2.26 -1.67 -10.64
CA VAL A 152 -2.76 -1.50 -9.27
C VAL A 152 -3.72 -0.33 -9.22
N VAL A 153 -4.91 -0.56 -8.66
CA VAL A 153 -5.85 0.50 -8.34
C VAL A 153 -5.65 0.90 -6.88
N ALA A 154 -5.18 2.12 -6.63
CA ALA A 154 -4.88 2.61 -5.30
C ALA A 154 -5.88 3.71 -4.90
N GLU A 155 -6.61 3.48 -3.82
CA GLU A 155 -7.41 4.51 -3.16
C GLU A 155 -6.51 5.41 -2.31
N VAL A 156 -6.64 6.73 -2.48
CA VAL A 156 -6.02 7.72 -1.63
C VAL A 156 -6.63 7.65 -0.23
N GLY A 157 -5.80 7.61 0.81
CA GLY A 157 -6.24 7.63 2.20
C GLY A 157 -6.87 8.97 2.59
N LEU A 158 -6.12 10.06 2.47
CA LEU A 158 -6.63 11.41 2.71
C LEU A 158 -6.06 12.46 1.74
N GLY A 159 -6.96 13.24 1.14
CA GLY A 159 -6.59 14.35 0.26
C GLY A 159 -6.00 13.86 -1.06
N GLY A 160 -4.67 13.79 -1.14
CA GLY A 160 -3.95 13.35 -2.34
C GLY A 160 -2.48 13.74 -2.34
N ARG A 161 -2.18 15.04 -2.44
CA ARG A 161 -0.81 15.55 -2.66
C ARG A 161 0.25 15.04 -1.69
N LEU A 162 -0.11 14.86 -0.42
CA LEU A 162 0.78 14.42 0.66
C LEU A 162 0.37 13.07 1.25
N ASP A 163 -0.51 12.34 0.55
CA ASP A 163 -0.89 10.99 0.93
C ASP A 163 0.23 10.02 0.54
N ALA A 164 0.46 8.99 1.37
CA ALA A 164 1.52 8.01 1.13
C ALA A 164 1.39 7.32 -0.24
N THR A 165 0.16 7.15 -0.74
CA THR A 165 -0.08 6.56 -2.07
C THR A 165 0.43 7.42 -3.22
N ASN A 166 0.61 8.73 -3.01
CA ASN A 166 1.15 9.65 -4.02
C ASN A 166 2.67 9.51 -4.24
N ALA A 167 3.36 8.70 -3.41
CA ALA A 167 4.73 8.28 -3.69
C ALA A 167 4.79 7.18 -4.77
N LEU A 168 3.64 6.61 -5.15
CA LEU A 168 3.54 5.64 -6.21
C LEU A 168 3.19 6.38 -7.51
N ASP A 169 4.06 6.31 -8.52
CA ASP A 169 3.89 7.09 -9.76
C ASP A 169 2.67 6.61 -10.56
N SER A 170 1.72 7.51 -10.79
CA SER A 170 0.41 7.18 -11.36
C SER A 170 0.37 7.34 -12.87
N ALA A 171 -0.18 6.34 -13.57
CA ALA A 171 -0.43 6.43 -15.01
C ALA A 171 -1.78 7.11 -15.33
N LEU A 172 -2.72 7.07 -14.38
CA LEU A 172 -4.05 7.67 -14.46
C LEU A 172 -4.51 8.09 -13.07
N SER A 173 -5.07 9.29 -12.95
CA SER A 173 -5.73 9.76 -11.73
C SER A 173 -7.23 9.92 -11.96
N VAL A 174 -8.03 9.41 -11.02
CA VAL A 174 -9.48 9.49 -10.98
C VAL A 174 -9.86 10.32 -9.76
N ILE A 175 -10.62 11.37 -9.96
CA ILE A 175 -11.17 12.19 -8.87
C ILE A 175 -12.67 11.90 -8.82
N THR A 176 -13.12 11.30 -7.72
CA THR A 176 -14.53 11.04 -7.46
C THR A 176 -15.21 12.32 -6.95
N ARG A 177 -16.35 12.21 -6.24
CA ARG A 177 -17.06 13.37 -5.72
C ARG A 177 -16.19 14.13 -4.72
N ILE A 178 -16.02 15.44 -4.98
CA ILE A 178 -15.47 16.39 -4.02
C ILE A 178 -16.63 16.95 -3.18
N ALA A 179 -16.48 16.93 -1.87
CA ALA A 179 -17.37 17.57 -0.91
C ALA A 179 -16.53 18.11 0.26
N LEU A 180 -17.12 19.02 1.03
CA LEU A 180 -16.51 19.50 2.27
C LEU A 180 -16.41 18.34 3.26
N ASP A 181 -15.19 17.88 3.49
CA ASP A 181 -14.82 16.85 4.44
C ASP A 181 -13.34 17.06 4.79
N HIS A 182 -12.96 16.73 6.03
CA HIS A 182 -11.60 16.96 6.54
C HIS A 182 -11.06 18.39 6.33
N THR A 183 -11.91 19.41 6.50
CA THR A 183 -11.58 20.83 6.33
C THR A 183 -10.38 21.28 7.17
N ASP A 184 -10.18 20.67 8.33
CA ASP A 184 -9.07 20.98 9.25
C ASP A 184 -7.69 20.56 8.69
N VAL A 185 -7.67 19.67 7.68
CA VAL A 185 -6.46 19.13 7.06
C VAL A 185 -6.32 19.55 5.60
N LEU A 186 -7.44 19.71 4.90
CA LEU A 186 -7.48 19.97 3.46
C LEU A 186 -7.76 21.43 3.10
N GLY A 187 -8.04 22.28 4.09
CA GLY A 187 -8.48 23.67 3.88
C GLY A 187 -9.98 23.73 3.56
N GLY A 188 -10.63 24.80 4.03
CA GLY A 188 -12.03 25.13 3.70
C GLY A 188 -12.14 26.08 2.51
#